data_AF-A0A7W9XA52-F1
#
_entry.id   AF-A0A7W9XA52-F1
#
_cell.length_a   1.000
_cell.length_b   1.000
_cell.length_c   1.000
_cell.angle_alpha   90.00
_cell.angle_beta   90.00
_cell.angle_gamma   90.00
#
_symmetry.space_group_name_H-M   'P 1'
#
loop_
_entity.id
_entity.type
_entity.pdbx_description
1 polymer ?
#
loop_
_entity_poly.entity_id
_entity_poly.type
_entity_poly.pdbx_seq_one_letter_code
_entity_poly.pdbx_strand_id
1 'polypeptide(L)'
;MNGLLTRLLLGDSVVQEYQTVTVNREITEKVWLKVNGSLFDISTNQFLLCLEPIVFGIWLNKSKAFLAGDSFKLCFTPATENGIRRNVFAVSKLDFLDSIETENGTLFLFKQLKTIIRHINTVKTHFLFYKHYKKPGFTLLQLKALAAAYSYPRRVRIVSFKQGDYYNIFPMDLLGDLYQDDCYLFGLRNTNKALIRILDEKKLVVCEVPGDCKQLIYQLGSHHSKTPPEVDQLPFEVTKSKIFNFFVPDWACSYKEVEIIKSINMGSHTLLFGKVVNIDVLKTLPNNLYHIHYLLQLYHKRKGYSYQSV
;
A
#
# COMPACT_ATOMS: atom_id res chain seq x y z
N MET A 1 -32.58 -4.14 -13.54
CA MET A 1 -32.30 -5.41 -12.83
C MET A 1 -32.66 -5.25 -11.36
N ASN A 2 -33.61 -6.04 -10.87
CA ASN A 2 -34.24 -5.90 -9.55
C ASN A 2 -33.21 -5.97 -8.39
N GLY A 3 -33.39 -5.13 -7.37
CA GLY A 3 -32.50 -5.03 -6.20
C GLY A 3 -32.28 -6.37 -5.47
N LEU A 4 -33.25 -7.29 -5.55
CA LEU A 4 -33.18 -8.65 -5.01
C LEU A 4 -32.00 -9.49 -5.55
N LEU A 5 -31.75 -9.46 -6.86
CA LEU A 5 -30.66 -10.27 -7.46
C LEU A 5 -29.28 -9.73 -7.06
N THR A 6 -29.19 -8.40 -6.89
CA THR A 6 -27.96 -7.73 -6.44
C THR A 6 -27.69 -8.06 -4.98
N ARG A 7 -28.70 -7.96 -4.11
CA ARG A 7 -28.63 -8.38 -2.70
C ARG A 7 -28.21 -9.84 -2.55
N LEU A 8 -28.79 -10.74 -3.34
CA LEU A 8 -28.51 -12.17 -3.25
C LEU A 8 -27.08 -12.52 -3.71
N LEU A 9 -26.53 -11.79 -4.70
CA LEU A 9 -25.20 -12.06 -5.24
C LEU A 9 -24.06 -11.37 -4.48
N LEU A 10 -24.30 -10.14 -4.01
CA LEU A 10 -23.27 -9.23 -3.49
C LEU A 10 -23.50 -8.83 -2.02
N GLY A 11 -24.66 -9.11 -1.45
CA GLY A 11 -25.09 -8.58 -0.15
C GLY A 11 -25.56 -7.12 -0.25
N ASP A 12 -25.79 -6.51 0.91
CA ASP A 12 -26.19 -5.11 1.08
C ASP A 12 -25.01 -4.11 1.00
N SER A 13 -23.82 -4.56 0.61
CA SER A 13 -22.63 -3.70 0.62
C SER A 13 -22.52 -2.81 -0.61
N VAL A 14 -22.24 -1.52 -0.36
CA VAL A 14 -21.80 -0.57 -1.38
C VAL A 14 -20.46 -1.06 -1.94
N VAL A 15 -20.41 -1.30 -3.25
CA VAL A 15 -19.18 -1.71 -3.94
C VAL A 15 -18.29 -0.48 -4.12
N GLN A 16 -17.19 -0.42 -3.37
CA GLN A 16 -16.12 0.55 -3.58
C GLN A 16 -14.83 -0.21 -3.94
N GLU A 17 -13.92 0.40 -4.68
CA GLU A 17 -12.67 -0.25 -5.09
C GLU A 17 -11.79 -0.61 -3.89
N TYR A 18 -11.63 0.36 -2.99
CA TYR A 18 -10.91 0.20 -1.74
C TYR A 18 -11.88 0.28 -0.57
N GLN A 19 -11.61 -0.52 0.45
CA GLN A 19 -12.25 -0.47 1.74
C GLN A 19 -11.20 -0.12 2.78
N THR A 20 -11.61 0.72 3.72
CA THR A 20 -10.80 1.01 4.90
C THR A 20 -11.16 0.08 6.02
N VAL A 21 -10.13 -0.41 6.68
CA VAL A 21 -10.26 -1.25 7.85
C VAL A 21 -9.25 -0.84 8.89
N THR A 22 -9.66 -0.91 10.16
CA THR A 22 -8.73 -0.79 11.27
C THR A 22 -8.33 -2.18 11.73
N VAL A 23 -7.03 -2.37 11.89
CA VAL A 23 -6.46 -3.62 12.39
C VAL A 23 -5.80 -3.35 13.74
N ASN A 24 -6.39 -3.91 14.80
CA ASN A 24 -5.91 -3.79 16.19
C ASN A 24 -4.87 -4.86 16.54
N ARG A 25 -4.70 -5.88 15.68
CA ARG A 25 -3.79 -7.02 15.86
C ARG A 25 -2.86 -7.11 14.65
N GLU A 26 -2.09 -8.19 14.56
CA GLU A 26 -1.30 -8.48 13.37
C GLU A 26 -2.20 -8.73 12.15
N ILE A 27 -1.68 -8.39 10.97
CA ILE A 27 -2.31 -8.78 9.70
C ILE A 27 -2.29 -10.30 9.60
N THR A 28 -3.45 -10.86 9.34
CA THR A 28 -3.64 -12.30 9.37
C THR A 28 -3.32 -12.93 8.02
N GLU A 29 -3.46 -12.20 6.92
CA GLU A 29 -3.08 -12.66 5.59
C GLU A 29 -1.57 -12.88 5.50
N LYS A 30 -1.16 -13.87 4.69
CA LYS A 30 0.25 -14.14 4.41
C LYS A 30 0.55 -13.95 2.93
N VAL A 31 1.78 -13.52 2.64
CA VAL A 31 2.28 -13.36 1.27
C VAL A 31 3.53 -14.20 1.10
N TRP A 32 3.51 -15.06 0.09
CA TRP A 32 4.60 -15.97 -0.22
C TRP A 32 5.18 -15.63 -1.58
N LEU A 33 6.50 -15.50 -1.66
CA LEU A 33 7.23 -15.48 -2.93
C LEU A 33 7.63 -16.91 -3.27
N LYS A 34 7.15 -17.40 -4.41
CA LYS A 34 7.57 -18.65 -5.00
C LYS A 34 8.64 -18.40 -6.06
N VAL A 35 9.82 -19.01 -5.91
CA VAL A 35 10.94 -18.94 -6.86
C VAL A 35 11.40 -20.35 -7.18
N ASN A 36 11.32 -20.76 -8.44
CA ASN A 36 11.77 -22.08 -8.92
C ASN A 36 11.27 -23.28 -8.09
N GLY A 37 10.10 -23.16 -7.46
CA GLY A 37 9.54 -24.21 -6.59
C GLY A 37 9.65 -23.93 -5.10
N SER A 38 10.70 -23.22 -4.68
CA SER A 38 10.93 -22.77 -3.31
C SER A 38 9.94 -21.68 -2.90
N LEU A 39 9.64 -21.59 -1.61
CA LEU A 39 8.67 -20.67 -1.04
C LEU A 39 9.30 -19.86 0.07
N PHE A 40 9.08 -18.54 0.05
CA PHE A 40 9.58 -17.61 1.03
C PHE A 40 8.41 -16.80 1.62
N ASP A 41 8.27 -16.77 2.94
CA ASP A 41 7.36 -15.83 3.60
C ASP A 41 7.95 -14.43 3.46
N ILE A 42 7.19 -13.53 2.86
CA ILE A 42 7.54 -12.13 2.63
C ILE A 42 6.43 -11.20 3.11
N SER A 43 5.54 -11.67 3.99
CA SER A 43 4.36 -10.94 4.42
C SER A 43 4.69 -9.52 4.91
N THR A 44 5.80 -9.39 5.65
CA THR A 44 6.29 -8.11 6.20
C THR A 44 7.21 -7.33 5.27
N ASN A 45 7.73 -7.97 4.21
CA ASN A 45 8.84 -7.44 3.40
C ASN A 45 8.43 -7.24 1.93
N GLN A 46 7.14 -7.00 1.70
CA GLN A 46 6.59 -6.77 0.36
C GLN A 46 5.77 -5.49 0.31
N PHE A 47 6.02 -4.70 -0.72
CA PHE A 47 5.52 -3.34 -0.85
C PHE A 47 4.90 -3.17 -2.24
N LEU A 48 3.75 -2.52 -2.31
CA LEU A 48 3.18 -2.07 -3.57
C LEU A 48 3.74 -0.69 -3.88
N LEU A 49 4.46 -0.54 -5.00
CA LEU A 49 5.23 0.68 -5.29
C LEU A 49 4.72 1.42 -6.53
N CYS A 50 4.02 0.74 -7.44
CA CYS A 50 3.36 1.35 -8.61
C CYS A 50 2.05 0.63 -8.90
N LEU A 51 1.06 1.36 -9.45
CA LEU A 51 -0.22 0.79 -9.87
C LEU A 51 -0.35 0.58 -11.39
N GLU A 52 0.49 1.25 -12.18
CA GLU A 52 0.46 1.14 -13.64
C GLU A 52 1.87 1.35 -14.23
N PRO A 53 2.56 0.27 -14.65
CA PRO A 53 2.23 -1.12 -14.35
C PRO A 53 2.26 -1.40 -12.84
N ILE A 54 1.61 -2.47 -12.39
CA ILE A 54 1.76 -2.89 -10.99
C ILE A 54 3.20 -3.37 -10.76
N VAL A 55 3.88 -2.72 -9.81
CA VAL A 55 5.24 -3.06 -9.39
C VAL A 55 5.25 -3.33 -7.89
N PHE A 56 5.80 -4.48 -7.52
CA PHE A 56 6.07 -4.84 -6.14
C PHE A 56 7.55 -4.67 -5.83
N GLY A 57 7.87 -4.10 -4.66
CA GLY A 57 9.18 -4.19 -4.05
C GLY A 57 9.19 -5.34 -3.05
N ILE A 58 10.17 -6.24 -3.11
CA ILE A 58 10.35 -7.33 -2.15
C ILE A 58 11.76 -7.25 -1.60
N TRP A 59 11.89 -7.03 -0.31
CA TRP A 59 13.19 -6.93 0.34
C TRP A 59 13.60 -8.26 0.97
N LEU A 60 14.84 -8.68 0.74
CA LEU A 60 15.40 -9.92 1.26
C LEU A 60 16.84 -9.69 1.74
N ASN A 61 17.23 -10.35 2.83
CA ASN A 61 18.58 -10.31 3.35
C ASN A 61 19.61 -10.86 2.32
N LYS A 62 20.86 -10.41 2.42
CA LYS A 62 21.97 -10.68 1.48
C LYS A 62 22.24 -12.15 1.13
N SER A 63 21.74 -13.10 1.92
CA SER A 63 21.94 -14.53 1.66
C SER A 63 21.18 -15.07 0.44
N LYS A 64 20.38 -14.24 -0.25
CA LYS A 64 19.53 -14.67 -1.36
C LYS A 64 19.77 -13.82 -2.60
N ALA A 65 20.41 -14.42 -3.60
CA ALA A 65 20.45 -13.89 -4.95
C ALA A 65 19.36 -14.55 -5.80
N PHE A 66 18.73 -13.76 -6.67
CA PHE A 66 17.86 -14.26 -7.72
C PHE A 66 18.57 -14.11 -9.07
N LEU A 67 18.37 -15.08 -9.95
CA LEU A 67 19.04 -15.11 -11.25
C LEU A 67 18.09 -14.69 -12.36
N ALA A 68 18.65 -14.11 -13.43
CA ALA A 68 17.93 -13.87 -14.66
C ALA A 68 17.39 -15.21 -15.20
N GLY A 69 16.08 -15.29 -15.45
CA GLY A 69 15.40 -16.51 -15.91
C GLY A 69 14.60 -17.26 -14.82
N ASP A 70 14.75 -16.87 -13.55
CA ASP A 70 13.94 -17.43 -12.47
C ASP A 70 12.44 -17.17 -12.67
N SER A 71 11.61 -18.15 -12.26
CA SER A 71 10.15 -17.98 -12.30
C SER A 71 9.61 -17.50 -10.97
N PHE A 72 9.08 -16.28 -10.96
CA PHE A 72 8.56 -15.62 -9.76
C PHE A 72 7.03 -15.63 -9.72
N LYS A 73 6.47 -16.00 -8.56
CA LYS A 73 5.03 -15.85 -8.27
C LYS A 73 4.80 -15.34 -6.85
N LEU A 74 3.93 -14.34 -6.71
CA LEU A 74 3.35 -13.98 -5.41
C LEU A 74 2.09 -14.80 -5.18
N CYS A 75 1.98 -15.41 -4.01
CA CYS A 75 0.81 -16.14 -3.56
C CYS A 75 0.28 -15.49 -2.27
N PHE A 76 -0.99 -15.09 -2.28
CA PHE A 76 -1.65 -14.51 -1.13
C PHE A 76 -2.60 -15.54 -0.50
N THR A 77 -2.42 -15.80 0.79
CA THR A 77 -3.15 -16.83 1.53
C THR A 77 -3.84 -16.25 2.76
N PRO A 78 -4.98 -16.83 3.19
CA PRO A 78 -5.60 -16.48 4.46
C PRO A 78 -4.76 -17.00 5.63
N ALA A 79 -5.09 -16.51 6.82
CA ALA A 79 -4.37 -16.74 8.06
C ALA A 79 -4.35 -18.17 8.56
N THR A 80 -5.41 -18.92 8.27
CA THR A 80 -5.80 -20.10 9.05
C THR A 80 -5.34 -21.43 8.44
N GLU A 81 -4.56 -21.41 7.35
CA GLU A 81 -4.21 -22.65 6.66
C GLU A 81 -2.72 -22.96 6.68
N ASN A 82 -2.38 -24.07 7.35
CA ASN A 82 -1.04 -24.68 7.44
C ASN A 82 -0.51 -25.23 6.10
N GLY A 83 -0.91 -24.66 4.97
CA GLY A 83 -0.46 -25.11 3.66
C GLY A 83 -0.90 -24.20 2.51
N ILE A 84 0.08 -23.61 1.83
CA ILE A 84 -0.09 -22.80 0.61
C ILE A 84 -0.82 -23.55 -0.50
N ARG A 85 -0.86 -24.90 -0.48
CA ARG A 85 -1.37 -25.71 -1.59
C ARG A 85 -2.89 -25.68 -1.74
N ARG A 86 -3.69 -25.38 -0.71
CA ARG A 86 -5.16 -25.54 -0.80
C ARG A 86 -5.97 -24.25 -0.82
N ASN A 87 -5.50 -23.14 -0.25
CA ASN A 87 -6.33 -21.93 -0.17
C ASN A 87 -5.53 -20.66 -0.46
N VAL A 88 -5.19 -20.47 -1.74
CA VAL A 88 -4.64 -19.22 -2.25
C VAL A 88 -5.79 -18.42 -2.87
N PHE A 89 -6.06 -17.21 -2.39
CA PHE A 89 -7.09 -16.35 -2.99
C PHE A 89 -6.56 -15.42 -4.08
N ALA A 90 -5.23 -15.24 -4.19
CA ALA A 90 -4.63 -14.55 -5.32
C ALA A 90 -3.23 -15.09 -5.66
N VAL A 91 -2.94 -15.22 -6.96
CA VAL A 91 -1.62 -15.54 -7.49
C VAL A 91 -1.25 -14.52 -8.56
N SER A 92 -0.10 -13.88 -8.40
CA SER A 92 0.46 -12.95 -9.39
C SER A 92 1.76 -13.53 -9.94
N LYS A 93 1.82 -13.76 -11.26
CA LYS A 93 3.08 -14.02 -11.97
C LYS A 93 3.84 -12.71 -12.06
N LEU A 94 5.11 -12.75 -11.68
CA LEU A 94 6.01 -11.61 -11.67
C LEU A 94 7.09 -11.75 -12.74
N ASP A 95 7.62 -10.61 -13.14
CA ASP A 95 8.83 -10.45 -13.94
C ASP A 95 9.83 -9.62 -13.14
N PHE A 96 11.10 -10.01 -13.14
CA PHE A 96 12.14 -9.23 -12.48
C PHE A 96 12.38 -7.95 -13.29
N LEU A 97 12.39 -6.81 -12.61
CA LEU A 97 12.59 -5.50 -13.24
C LEU A 97 13.99 -4.95 -12.94
N ASP A 98 14.32 -4.85 -11.65
CA ASP A 98 15.56 -4.23 -11.16
C ASP A 98 15.79 -4.61 -9.70
N SER A 99 16.92 -4.23 -9.13
CA SER A 99 17.24 -4.40 -7.72
C SER A 99 18.01 -3.20 -7.15
N ILE A 100 17.79 -2.91 -5.87
CA ILE A 100 18.55 -1.91 -5.12
C ILE A 100 19.24 -2.64 -3.97
N GLU A 101 20.57 -2.70 -4.04
CA GLU A 101 21.39 -3.23 -2.95
C GLU A 101 21.41 -2.25 -1.77
N THR A 102 21.41 -2.81 -0.57
CA THR A 102 21.46 -2.11 0.70
C THR A 102 22.52 -2.76 1.60
N GLU A 103 22.71 -2.24 2.81
CA GLU A 103 23.74 -2.76 3.72
C GLU A 103 23.41 -4.19 4.20
N ASN A 104 22.15 -4.49 4.44
CA ASN A 104 21.69 -5.74 5.04
C ASN A 104 20.90 -6.64 4.07
N GLY A 105 20.50 -6.12 2.90
CA GLY A 105 19.78 -6.90 1.92
C GLY A 105 19.72 -6.30 0.53
N THR A 106 18.73 -6.76 -0.23
CA THR A 106 18.45 -6.30 -1.58
C THR A 106 16.94 -6.11 -1.71
N LEU A 107 16.53 -4.92 -2.17
CA LEU A 107 15.17 -4.66 -2.60
C LEU A 107 15.03 -5.06 -4.07
N PHE A 108 14.34 -6.15 -4.33
CA PHE A 108 14.02 -6.59 -5.69
C PHE A 108 12.71 -5.94 -6.15
N LEU A 109 12.73 -5.36 -7.35
CA LEU A 109 11.57 -4.77 -8.00
C LEU A 109 11.01 -5.76 -9.02
N PHE A 110 9.71 -6.02 -8.92
CA PHE A 110 9.02 -6.99 -9.76
C PHE A 110 7.80 -6.37 -10.43
N LYS A 111 7.76 -6.47 -11.76
CA LYS A 111 6.58 -6.10 -12.54
C LYS A 111 5.57 -7.25 -12.54
N GLN A 112 4.31 -6.95 -12.28
CA GLN A 112 3.25 -7.95 -12.34
C GLN A 112 2.83 -8.21 -13.78
N LEU A 113 2.91 -9.46 -14.24
CA LEU A 113 2.53 -9.87 -15.59
C LEU A 113 1.08 -10.35 -15.70
N LYS A 114 0.69 -11.27 -14.82
CA LYS A 114 -0.61 -11.94 -14.89
C LYS A 114 -1.11 -12.30 -13.50
N THR A 115 -2.42 -12.16 -13.30
CA THR A 115 -3.03 -12.41 -12.01
C THR A 115 -4.22 -13.34 -12.12
N ILE A 116 -4.31 -14.27 -11.17
CA ILE A 116 -5.46 -15.13 -10.92
C ILE A 116 -5.97 -14.79 -9.53
N ILE A 117 -7.28 -14.52 -9.42
CA ILE A 117 -7.95 -14.31 -8.13
C ILE A 117 -9.01 -15.38 -7.92
N ARG A 118 -9.23 -15.75 -6.66
CA ARG A 118 -10.16 -16.78 -6.19
C ARG A 118 -10.98 -16.35 -4.97
N HIS A 119 -10.98 -15.06 -4.63
CA HIS A 119 -11.86 -14.47 -3.60
C HIS A 119 -13.34 -14.82 -3.84
N ILE A 120 -13.73 -14.77 -5.11
CA ILE A 120 -15.06 -15.11 -5.62
C ILE A 120 -14.89 -15.86 -6.95
N ASN A 121 -15.94 -16.54 -7.41
CA ASN A 121 -15.88 -17.25 -8.70
C ASN A 121 -15.76 -16.29 -9.90
N THR A 122 -15.30 -16.81 -11.03
CA THR A 122 -15.01 -16.04 -12.26
C THR A 122 -16.24 -15.32 -12.81
N VAL A 123 -17.41 -15.96 -12.78
CA VAL A 123 -18.67 -15.39 -13.29
C VAL A 123 -19.08 -14.17 -12.48
N LYS A 124 -19.05 -14.27 -11.14
CA LYS A 124 -19.33 -13.15 -10.24
C LYS A 124 -18.30 -12.03 -10.40
N THR A 125 -17.02 -12.37 -10.60
CA THR A 125 -15.97 -11.37 -10.87
C THR A 125 -16.28 -10.59 -12.15
N HIS A 126 -16.67 -11.30 -13.22
CA HIS A 126 -17.01 -10.67 -14.49
C HIS A 126 -18.23 -9.76 -14.34
N PHE A 127 -19.31 -10.25 -13.73
CA PHE A 127 -20.50 -9.43 -13.46
C PHE A 127 -20.19 -8.18 -12.64
N LEU A 128 -19.41 -8.30 -11.55
CA LEU A 128 -18.97 -7.17 -10.75
C LEU A 128 -18.20 -6.15 -11.58
N PHE A 129 -17.28 -6.61 -12.43
CA PHE A 129 -16.49 -5.72 -13.27
C PHE A 129 -17.37 -4.90 -14.20
N TYR A 130 -18.25 -5.54 -14.99
CA TYR A 130 -19.10 -4.82 -15.95
C TYR A 130 -20.11 -3.88 -15.28
N LYS A 131 -20.61 -4.26 -14.10
CA LYS A 131 -21.60 -3.45 -13.39
C LYS A 131 -21.00 -2.27 -12.62
N HIS A 132 -19.83 -2.43 -12.00
CA HIS A 132 -19.32 -1.46 -11.02
C HIS A 132 -17.96 -0.85 -11.37
N TYR A 133 -17.14 -1.52 -12.19
CA TYR A 133 -15.75 -1.10 -12.42
C TYR A 133 -15.46 -0.71 -13.87
N LYS A 134 -16.33 -1.08 -14.83
CA LYS A 134 -16.09 -0.82 -16.24
C LYS A 134 -16.08 0.69 -16.51
N LYS A 135 -14.90 1.20 -16.82
CA LYS A 135 -14.64 2.58 -17.26
C LYS A 135 -13.66 2.58 -18.44
N PRO A 136 -13.58 3.64 -19.26
CA PRO A 136 -12.61 3.73 -20.35
C PRO A 136 -11.18 3.49 -19.84
N GLY A 137 -10.38 2.73 -20.59
CA GLY A 137 -9.00 2.39 -20.21
C GLY A 137 -8.83 1.39 -19.07
N PHE A 138 -9.89 1.04 -18.33
CA PHE A 138 -9.83 0.06 -17.24
C PHE A 138 -10.35 -1.32 -17.67
N THR A 139 -9.52 -2.33 -17.47
CA THR A 139 -9.72 -3.71 -17.93
C THR A 139 -9.96 -4.67 -16.78
N LEU A 140 -10.54 -5.83 -17.08
CA LEU A 140 -10.70 -6.90 -16.09
C LEU A 140 -9.35 -7.40 -15.57
N LEU A 141 -8.30 -7.32 -16.38
CA LEU A 141 -6.94 -7.68 -15.96
C LEU A 141 -6.41 -6.70 -14.92
N GLN A 142 -6.59 -5.39 -15.12
CA GLN A 142 -6.25 -4.37 -14.13
C GLN A 142 -7.05 -4.55 -12.82
N LEU A 143 -8.36 -4.84 -12.90
CA LEU A 143 -9.15 -5.14 -11.70
C LEU A 143 -8.57 -6.35 -10.94
N LYS A 144 -8.25 -7.45 -11.62
CA LYS A 144 -7.68 -8.64 -10.98
C LYS A 144 -6.34 -8.35 -10.33
N ALA A 145 -5.51 -7.58 -11.04
CA ALA A 145 -4.19 -7.16 -10.60
C ALA A 145 -4.27 -6.31 -9.31
N LEU A 146 -5.12 -5.29 -9.31
CA LEU A 146 -5.38 -4.44 -8.14
C LEU A 146 -5.99 -5.24 -6.99
N ALA A 147 -6.96 -6.10 -7.29
CA ALA A 147 -7.56 -6.98 -6.28
C ALA A 147 -6.49 -7.83 -5.59
N ALA A 148 -5.57 -8.45 -6.34
CA ALA A 148 -4.44 -9.20 -5.79
C ALA A 148 -3.47 -8.34 -4.98
N ALA A 149 -3.09 -7.18 -5.51
CA ALA A 149 -2.16 -6.26 -4.84
C ALA A 149 -2.67 -5.81 -3.46
N TYR A 150 -3.99 -5.66 -3.31
CA TYR A 150 -4.68 -5.30 -2.07
C TYR A 150 -5.38 -6.50 -1.41
N SER A 151 -4.96 -7.73 -1.74
CA SER A 151 -5.34 -8.91 -0.97
C SER A 151 -4.46 -9.13 0.26
N TYR A 152 -3.44 -8.28 0.43
CA TYR A 152 -2.76 -8.04 1.70
C TYR A 152 -3.04 -6.59 2.09
N PRO A 153 -3.50 -6.32 3.33
CA PRO A 153 -3.77 -4.95 3.80
C PRO A 153 -2.58 -4.00 3.62
N ARG A 154 -2.84 -2.83 3.02
CA ARG A 154 -1.84 -1.78 2.79
C ARG A 154 -1.99 -0.66 3.80
N ARG A 155 -0.97 -0.46 4.64
CA ARG A 155 -1.04 0.50 5.74
C ARG A 155 -1.12 1.91 5.17
N VAL A 156 -2.09 2.69 5.64
CA VAL A 156 -2.19 4.12 5.35
C VAL A 156 -1.35 4.87 6.37
N ARG A 157 -0.46 5.74 5.90
CA ARG A 157 0.34 6.66 6.73
C ARG A 157 0.18 8.07 6.22
N ILE A 158 0.57 9.04 7.03
CA ILE A 158 0.59 10.45 6.61
C ILE A 158 2.00 10.82 6.18
N VAL A 159 2.12 11.43 5.02
CA VAL A 159 3.37 11.99 4.51
C VAL A 159 3.27 13.50 4.56
N SER A 160 4.29 14.14 5.11
CA SER A 160 4.44 15.58 5.20
C SER A 160 5.72 16.00 4.47
N PHE A 161 5.64 17.09 3.72
CA PHE A 161 6.79 17.74 3.15
C PHE A 161 6.64 19.27 3.19
N LYS A 162 7.77 19.97 3.18
CA LYS A 162 7.82 21.43 3.14
C LYS A 162 9.01 21.90 2.30
N GLN A 163 8.80 22.95 1.51
CA GLN A 163 9.81 23.64 0.72
C GLN A 163 9.52 25.15 0.77
N GLY A 164 10.32 25.91 1.52
CA GLY A 164 10.02 27.31 1.83
C GLY A 164 8.68 27.42 2.59
N ASP A 165 7.80 28.30 2.11
CA ASP A 165 6.46 28.47 2.68
C ASP A 165 5.45 27.43 2.17
N TYR A 166 5.77 26.75 1.06
CA TYR A 166 4.92 25.69 0.54
C TYR A 166 5.08 24.42 1.40
N TYR A 167 3.97 23.79 1.76
CA TYR A 167 3.97 22.49 2.42
C TYR A 167 2.83 21.63 1.87
N ASN A 168 2.85 20.32 2.16
CA ASN A 168 1.69 19.45 1.93
C ASN A 168 1.70 18.29 2.93
N ILE A 169 0.52 17.93 3.42
CA ILE A 169 0.29 16.78 4.30
C ILE A 169 -0.77 15.91 3.63
N PHE A 170 -0.44 14.67 3.30
CA PHE A 170 -1.35 13.80 2.55
C PHE A 170 -1.23 12.32 2.97
N PRO A 171 -2.34 11.56 2.90
CA PRO A 171 -2.31 10.13 3.14
C PRO A 171 -1.67 9.37 1.98
N MET A 172 -0.98 8.28 2.30
CA MET A 172 -0.33 7.41 1.34
C MET A 172 -0.29 5.96 1.84
N ASP A 173 -0.43 5.01 0.93
CA ASP A 173 -0.44 3.56 1.20
C ASP A 173 0.54 2.76 0.32
N LEU A 174 1.07 3.37 -0.75
CA LEU A 174 2.14 2.81 -1.58
C LEU A 174 3.51 3.11 -0.96
N LEU A 175 3.76 2.54 0.21
CA LEU A 175 4.98 2.82 0.97
C LEU A 175 5.52 1.57 1.67
N GLY A 176 6.78 1.64 2.08
CA GLY A 176 7.49 0.50 2.67
C GLY A 176 8.54 0.94 3.67
N ASP A 177 8.70 0.16 4.72
CA ASP A 177 9.67 0.39 5.78
C ASP A 177 10.66 -0.77 5.78
N LEU A 178 11.93 -0.48 5.49
CA LEU A 178 13.02 -1.44 5.49
C LEU A 178 13.75 -1.30 6.83
N TYR A 179 13.13 -1.83 7.90
CA TYR A 179 13.62 -1.68 9.27
C TYR A 179 15.07 -2.14 9.46
N GLN A 180 15.53 -3.13 8.70
CA GLN A 180 16.89 -3.65 8.83
C GLN A 180 17.95 -2.75 8.18
N ASP A 181 17.56 -1.79 7.34
CA ASP A 181 18.48 -0.90 6.61
C ASP A 181 18.26 0.59 6.92
N ASP A 182 17.39 0.91 7.89
CA ASP A 182 16.95 2.28 8.15
C ASP A 182 16.54 3.01 6.87
N CYS A 183 15.87 2.29 5.96
CA CYS A 183 15.45 2.80 4.67
C CYS A 183 13.93 2.84 4.55
N TYR A 184 13.44 3.74 3.71
CA TYR A 184 12.01 3.94 3.49
C TYR A 184 11.72 4.09 1.99
N LEU A 185 10.57 3.55 1.58
CA LEU A 185 10.12 3.50 0.19
C LEU A 185 8.84 4.29 0.02
N PHE A 186 8.76 5.07 -1.06
CA PHE A 186 7.55 5.80 -1.44
C PHE A 186 7.26 5.59 -2.92
N GLY A 187 6.11 5.05 -3.27
CA GLY A 187 5.57 5.07 -4.64
C GLY A 187 4.70 6.30 -4.85
N LEU A 188 5.28 7.43 -5.28
CA LEU A 188 4.53 8.67 -5.46
C LEU A 188 4.04 8.80 -6.91
N ARG A 189 2.76 9.12 -7.10
CA ARG A 189 2.18 9.27 -8.44
C ARG A 189 2.84 10.43 -9.20
N ASN A 190 3.15 10.21 -10.47
CA ASN A 190 3.82 11.21 -11.32
C ASN A 190 2.97 12.46 -11.60
N THR A 191 1.64 12.36 -11.44
CA THR A 191 0.73 13.50 -11.57
C THR A 191 0.60 14.31 -10.28
N ASN A 192 1.27 13.91 -9.19
CA ASN A 192 1.25 14.68 -7.95
C ASN A 192 2.11 15.93 -8.12
N LYS A 193 1.49 17.11 -7.97
CA LYS A 193 2.17 18.42 -8.07
C LYS A 193 3.33 18.57 -7.08
N ALA A 194 3.28 17.82 -5.97
CA ALA A 194 4.34 17.78 -4.96
C ALA A 194 5.62 17.08 -5.43
N LEU A 195 5.54 16.17 -6.41
CA LEU A 195 6.65 15.27 -6.72
C LEU A 195 7.92 16.03 -7.11
N ILE A 196 7.81 17.03 -7.98
CA ILE A 196 8.97 17.83 -8.42
C ILE A 196 9.62 18.52 -7.21
N ARG A 197 8.82 19.16 -6.35
CA ARG A 197 9.30 19.83 -5.14
C ARG A 197 9.94 18.86 -4.15
N ILE A 198 9.40 17.65 -4.01
CA ILE A 198 9.97 16.59 -3.16
C ILE A 198 11.30 16.09 -3.73
N LEU A 199 11.43 15.96 -5.05
CA LEU A 199 12.68 15.58 -5.70
C LEU A 199 13.76 16.65 -5.54
N ASP A 200 13.37 17.92 -5.52
CA ASP A 200 14.27 19.04 -5.27
C ASP A 200 14.70 19.11 -3.79
N GLU A 201 13.73 19.04 -2.86
CA GLU A 201 13.98 19.15 -1.41
C GLU A 201 14.66 17.90 -0.83
N LYS A 202 14.38 16.72 -1.41
CA LYS A 202 14.88 15.40 -0.99
C LYS A 202 14.63 15.07 0.48
N LYS A 203 13.60 15.65 1.10
CA LYS A 203 13.24 15.36 2.49
C LYS A 203 11.75 15.09 2.58
N LEU A 204 11.40 14.12 3.40
CA LEU A 204 10.03 13.76 3.73
C LEU A 204 9.91 13.43 5.22
N VAL A 205 8.73 13.62 5.77
CA VAL A 205 8.35 13.09 7.09
C VAL A 205 7.20 12.12 6.89
N VAL A 206 7.31 10.91 7.44
CA VAL A 206 6.25 9.90 7.43
C VAL A 206 5.78 9.63 8.84
N CYS A 207 4.48 9.76 9.07
CA CYS A 207 3.86 9.65 10.38
C CYS A 207 3.02 8.37 10.46
N GLU A 208 3.18 7.62 11.55
CA GLU A 208 2.26 6.55 11.94
C GLU A 208 1.09 7.18 12.70
N VAL A 209 -0.13 6.75 12.37
CA VAL A 209 -1.35 7.41 12.82
C VAL A 209 -2.41 6.39 13.26
N PRO A 210 -3.22 6.69 14.29
CA PRO A 210 -4.31 5.82 14.71
C PRO A 210 -5.34 5.64 13.59
N GLY A 211 -5.87 4.43 13.47
CA GLY A 211 -6.99 4.10 12.59
C GLY A 211 -8.27 4.88 12.89
N ASP A 212 -8.47 5.26 14.15
CA ASP A 212 -9.64 6.02 14.60
C ASP A 212 -9.64 7.46 14.06
N CYS A 213 -8.50 7.96 13.56
CA CYS A 213 -8.38 9.26 12.90
C CYS A 213 -8.81 9.21 11.41
N LYS A 214 -9.46 8.14 10.95
CA LYS A 214 -9.88 7.95 9.55
C LYS A 214 -10.51 9.21 8.93
N GLN A 215 -11.47 9.84 9.60
CA GLN A 215 -12.18 11.00 9.03
C GLN A 215 -11.21 12.15 8.71
N LEU A 216 -10.29 12.47 9.62
CA LEU A 216 -9.26 13.51 9.41
C LEU A 216 -8.30 13.13 8.28
N ILE A 217 -7.86 11.87 8.24
CA ILE A 217 -6.98 11.33 7.19
C ILE A 217 -7.61 11.53 5.79
N TYR A 218 -8.92 11.28 5.64
CA TYR A 218 -9.61 11.44 4.35
C TYR A 218 -9.90 12.90 4.00
N GLN A 219 -10.10 13.78 4.99
CA GLN A 219 -10.22 15.22 4.73
C GLN A 219 -8.93 15.75 4.09
N LEU A 220 -7.75 15.34 4.57
CA LEU A 220 -6.46 15.66 3.93
C LEU A 220 -6.39 15.13 2.49
N GLY A 221 -6.86 13.90 2.31
CA GLY A 221 -6.96 13.27 1.00
C GLY A 221 -7.84 14.03 0.01
N SER A 222 -8.70 14.97 0.40
CA SER A 222 -9.55 15.73 -0.54
C SER A 222 -8.82 16.89 -1.23
N HIS A 223 -7.68 17.34 -0.69
CA HIS A 223 -6.95 18.53 -1.16
C HIS A 223 -5.79 18.21 -2.12
N HIS A 224 -5.56 16.95 -2.48
CA HIS A 224 -4.40 16.49 -3.29
C HIS A 224 -4.17 17.19 -4.64
N SER A 225 -5.17 17.90 -5.18
CA SER A 225 -5.08 18.63 -6.46
C SER A 225 -5.04 20.16 -6.32
N LYS A 226 -5.29 20.68 -5.11
CA LYS A 226 -5.36 22.12 -4.80
C LYS A 226 -4.14 22.55 -4.01
N THR A 227 -3.89 23.85 -3.96
CA THR A 227 -2.92 24.41 -3.01
C THR A 227 -3.39 24.04 -1.60
N PRO A 228 -2.49 23.52 -0.74
CA PRO A 228 -2.83 23.21 0.64
C PRO A 228 -3.35 24.46 1.36
N PRO A 229 -4.29 24.31 2.31
CA PRO A 229 -4.80 25.44 3.08
C PRO A 229 -3.69 26.07 3.93
N GLU A 230 -3.94 27.24 4.50
CA GLU A 230 -3.04 27.78 5.53
C GLU A 230 -3.00 26.85 6.75
N VAL A 231 -1.90 26.87 7.50
CA VAL A 231 -1.67 25.93 8.61
C VAL A 231 -2.74 26.06 9.70
N ASP A 232 -3.17 27.29 9.98
CA ASP A 232 -4.23 27.63 10.94
C ASP A 232 -5.65 27.22 10.49
N GLN A 233 -5.80 26.84 9.22
CA GLN A 233 -7.06 26.34 8.63
C GLN A 233 -7.14 24.81 8.59
N LEU A 234 -6.10 24.10 9.05
CA LEU A 234 -6.15 22.65 9.16
C LEU A 234 -7.15 22.22 10.23
N PRO A 235 -7.84 21.08 10.08
CA PRO A 235 -8.82 20.59 11.06
C PRO A 235 -8.16 19.97 12.31
N PHE A 236 -6.87 20.24 12.54
CA PHE A 236 -6.06 19.70 13.62
C PHE A 236 -4.84 20.60 13.84
N GLU A 237 -4.22 20.47 15.02
CA GLU A 237 -2.99 21.18 15.33
C GLU A 237 -1.77 20.47 14.72
N VAL A 238 -0.72 21.23 14.44
CA VAL A 238 0.54 20.68 13.95
C VAL A 238 1.69 21.07 14.86
N THR A 239 2.59 20.10 15.08
CA THR A 239 3.90 20.33 15.66
C THR A 239 4.96 20.31 14.55
N LYS A 240 6.21 20.63 14.88
CA LYS A 240 7.33 20.56 13.93
C LYS A 240 8.18 19.34 14.21
N SER A 241 8.57 18.64 13.16
CA SER A 241 9.53 17.54 13.22
C SER A 241 10.92 18.06 13.65
N LYS A 242 11.70 17.23 14.34
CA LYS A 242 12.90 17.65 15.06
C LYS A 242 14.03 18.19 14.16
N ILE A 243 14.36 17.52 13.05
CA ILE A 243 15.47 17.91 12.18
C ILE A 243 14.97 18.77 11.02
N PHE A 244 13.91 18.34 10.34
CA PHE A 244 13.44 18.99 9.12
C PHE A 244 12.51 20.17 9.39
N ASN A 245 11.97 20.32 10.61
CA ASN A 245 10.97 21.33 10.95
C ASN A 245 9.71 21.26 10.06
N PHE A 246 9.35 20.07 9.60
CA PHE A 246 8.15 19.83 8.80
C PHE A 246 6.95 19.63 9.71
N PHE A 247 5.75 19.92 9.21
CA PHE A 247 4.54 19.80 10.01
C PHE A 247 4.18 18.34 10.29
N VAL A 248 3.94 18.03 11.56
CA VAL A 248 3.51 16.71 12.04
C VAL A 248 2.17 16.90 12.75
N PRO A 249 1.09 16.21 12.33
CA PRO A 249 -0.19 16.30 13.02
C PRO A 249 -0.06 15.91 14.49
N ASP A 250 -0.72 16.64 15.40
CA ASP A 250 -0.70 16.40 16.84
C ASP A 250 -1.25 15.02 17.26
N TRP A 251 -2.09 14.40 16.43
CA TRP A 251 -2.59 13.03 16.58
C TRP A 251 -1.67 11.94 16.00
N ALA A 252 -0.51 12.29 15.43
CA ALA A 252 0.50 11.30 15.06
C ALA A 252 1.06 10.58 16.30
N CYS A 253 1.27 9.27 16.19
CA CYS A 253 1.86 8.47 17.27
C CYS A 253 3.39 8.45 17.20
N SER A 254 3.94 8.44 15.99
CA SER A 254 5.38 8.52 15.75
C SER A 254 5.63 9.09 14.37
N TYR A 255 6.82 9.59 14.12
CA TYR A 255 7.25 9.96 12.77
C TYR A 255 8.69 9.53 12.50
N LYS A 256 8.99 9.39 11.21
CA LYS A 256 10.35 9.23 10.68
C LYS A 256 10.66 10.39 9.76
N GLU A 257 11.82 10.99 9.92
CA GLU A 257 12.39 11.96 9.00
C GLU A 257 13.28 11.21 8.01
N VAL A 258 12.99 11.35 6.71
CA VAL A 258 13.62 10.56 5.65
C VAL A 258 14.24 11.48 4.61
N GLU A 259 15.53 11.25 4.33
CA GLU A 259 16.26 11.90 3.24
C GLU A 259 16.24 11.00 1.99
N ILE A 260 15.82 11.53 0.84
CA ILE A 260 15.69 10.80 -0.40
C ILE A 260 17.05 10.72 -1.09
N ILE A 261 17.55 9.51 -1.25
CA ILE A 261 18.87 9.23 -1.82
C ILE A 261 18.81 8.72 -3.27
N LYS A 262 17.68 8.14 -3.68
CA LYS A 262 17.48 7.63 -5.05
C LYS A 262 16.03 7.76 -5.49
N SER A 263 15.82 8.03 -6.77
CA SER A 263 14.50 8.04 -7.41
C SER A 263 14.47 7.23 -8.70
N ILE A 264 13.41 6.46 -8.93
CA ILE A 264 13.25 5.62 -10.13
C ILE A 264 11.83 5.77 -10.69
N ASN A 265 11.68 6.17 -11.95
CA ASN A 265 10.37 6.18 -12.61
C ASN A 265 9.94 4.75 -12.93
N MET A 266 8.78 4.32 -12.42
CA MET A 266 8.22 2.98 -12.60
C MET A 266 6.93 2.99 -13.44
N GLY A 267 6.69 4.03 -14.25
CA GLY A 267 5.48 4.21 -15.06
C GLY A 267 4.60 5.34 -14.53
N SER A 268 3.48 5.01 -13.89
CA SER A 268 2.56 5.99 -13.30
C SER A 268 3.05 6.58 -11.97
N HIS A 269 4.04 5.95 -11.35
CA HIS A 269 4.63 6.35 -10.07
C HIS A 269 6.15 6.44 -10.20
N THR A 270 6.75 7.28 -9.36
CA THR A 270 8.19 7.33 -9.09
C THR A 270 8.44 6.71 -7.73
N LEU A 271 9.33 5.72 -7.68
CA LEU A 271 9.89 5.20 -6.45
C LEU A 271 10.85 6.25 -5.89
N LEU A 272 10.61 6.70 -4.67
CA LEU A 272 11.58 7.43 -3.87
C LEU A 272 12.12 6.45 -2.82
N PHE A 273 13.43 6.24 -2.84
CA PHE A 273 14.16 5.43 -1.89
C PHE A 273 14.96 6.39 -1.00
N GLY A 274 14.69 6.35 0.30
CA GLY A 274 15.30 7.27 1.25
C GLY A 274 15.87 6.58 2.48
N LYS A 275 16.80 7.27 3.15
CA LYS A 275 17.39 6.88 4.42
C LYS A 275 16.70 7.61 5.55
N VAL A 276 16.34 6.88 6.61
CA VAL A 276 15.80 7.44 7.83
C VAL A 276 16.93 8.12 8.60
N VAL A 277 16.77 9.42 8.90
CA VAL A 277 17.76 10.22 9.62
C VAL A 277 17.35 10.50 11.07
N ASN A 278 16.06 10.36 11.38
CA ASN A 278 15.53 10.49 12.73
C ASN A 278 14.22 9.73 12.86
N ILE A 279 13.98 9.22 14.07
CA ILE A 279 12.75 8.54 14.48
C ILE A 279 12.34 9.16 15.80
N ASP A 280 11.07 9.53 15.90
CA ASP A 280 10.50 10.07 17.13
C ASP A 280 9.18 9.37 17.45
N VAL A 281 9.01 8.99 18.72
CA VAL A 281 7.83 8.29 19.23
C VAL A 281 7.13 9.22 20.20
N LEU A 282 6.00 9.76 19.78
CA LEU A 282 5.22 10.74 20.52
C LEU A 282 4.21 10.07 21.47
N LYS A 283 3.57 9.00 21.00
CA LYS A 283 2.50 8.27 21.68
C LYS A 283 2.51 6.79 21.25
N THR A 284 1.96 5.91 22.08
CA THR A 284 1.72 4.51 21.68
C THR A 284 0.69 4.46 20.56
N LEU A 285 0.96 3.63 19.54
CA LEU A 285 0.05 3.42 18.41
C LEU A 285 -0.94 2.28 18.74
N PRO A 286 -2.23 2.57 18.99
CA PRO A 286 -3.19 1.56 19.43
C PRO A 286 -3.62 0.62 18.29
N ASN A 287 -3.71 1.17 17.08
CA ASN A 287 -4.21 0.51 15.89
C ASN A 287 -3.72 1.24 14.64
N ASN A 288 -3.95 0.65 13.47
CA ASN A 288 -3.53 1.21 12.19
C ASN A 288 -4.68 1.17 11.19
N LEU A 289 -4.74 2.20 10.33
CA LEU A 289 -5.63 2.22 9.17
C LEU A 289 -4.99 1.46 8.00
N TYR A 290 -5.79 0.63 7.33
CA TYR A 290 -5.37 -0.08 6.13
C TYR A 290 -6.37 0.05 5.00
N HIS A 291 -5.86 -0.01 3.78
CA HIS A 291 -6.65 -0.28 2.57
C HIS A 291 -6.63 -1.76 2.23
N ILE A 292 -7.82 -2.30 1.95
CA ILE A 292 -8.00 -3.62 1.34
C ILE A 292 -8.90 -3.51 0.12
N HIS A 293 -8.81 -4.45 -0.81
CA HIS A 293 -9.76 -4.52 -1.91
C HIS A 293 -11.11 -5.05 -1.42
N TYR A 294 -12.21 -4.59 -2.01
CA TYR A 294 -13.55 -5.08 -1.69
C TYR A 294 -13.71 -6.60 -1.81
N LEU A 295 -13.01 -7.24 -2.76
CA LEU A 295 -13.04 -8.70 -2.89
C LEU A 295 -12.42 -9.44 -1.69
N LEU A 296 -11.40 -8.86 -1.04
CA LEU A 296 -10.87 -9.43 0.20
C LEU A 296 -11.89 -9.29 1.33
N GLN A 297 -12.52 -8.12 1.45
CA GLN A 297 -13.58 -7.90 2.44
C GLN A 297 -14.75 -8.89 2.27
N LEU A 298 -15.19 -9.12 1.03
CA LEU A 298 -16.23 -10.12 0.73
C LEU A 298 -15.80 -11.53 1.10
N TYR A 299 -14.54 -11.89 0.84
CA TYR A 299 -13.99 -13.19 1.20
C TYR A 299 -14.01 -13.37 2.73
N HIS A 300 -13.56 -12.35 3.48
CA HIS A 300 -13.58 -12.35 4.95
C HIS A 300 -15.00 -12.51 5.50
N LYS A 301 -15.95 -11.68 5.05
CA LYS A 301 -17.35 -11.75 5.49
C LYS A 301 -17.96 -13.15 5.30
N ARG A 302 -17.67 -13.81 4.18
CA ARG A 302 -18.17 -15.18 3.90
C ARG A 302 -17.54 -16.25 4.80
N LYS A 303 -16.35 -15.99 5.33
CA LYS A 303 -15.64 -16.88 6.25
C LYS A 303 -15.92 -16.56 7.73
N GLY A 304 -16.83 -15.63 8.01
CA GLY A 304 -17.12 -15.18 9.38
C GLY A 304 -15.96 -14.37 10.00
N TYR A 305 -15.04 -13.89 9.17
CA TYR A 305 -13.95 -13.01 9.58
C TYR A 305 -14.26 -11.57 9.20
N SER A 306 -13.91 -10.61 10.04
CA SER A 306 -14.00 -9.20 9.66
C SER A 306 -12.99 -8.39 10.45
N TYR A 307 -12.18 -7.61 9.73
CA TYR A 307 -11.58 -6.43 10.33
C TYR A 307 -12.67 -5.46 10.78
N GLN A 308 -12.39 -4.66 11.80
CA GLN A 308 -13.30 -3.61 12.22
C GLN A 308 -13.42 -2.61 11.06
N SER A 309 -14.62 -2.53 10.49
CA SER A 309 -14.94 -1.47 9.54
C SER A 309 -15.12 -0.18 10.32
N VAL A 310 -14.35 0.83 9.93
CA VAL A 310 -14.50 2.22 10.40
C VAL A 310 -15.33 3.00 9.40
#